data_AF-A0A5P1FCS1-F1
#
_entry.id   AF-A0A5P1FCS1-F1
#
_cell.length_a   1.000
_cell.length_b   1.000
_cell.length_c   1.000
_cell.angle_alpha   90.00
_cell.angle_beta   90.00
_cell.angle_gamma   90.00
#
_symmetry.space_group_name_H-M   'P 1'
#
loop_
_entity.id
_entity.type
_entity.pdbx_description
1 polymer ?
#
loop_
_entity_poly.entity_id
_entity_poly.type
_entity_poly.pdbx_seq_one_letter_code
_entity_poly.pdbx_strand_id
1 'polypeptide(L)'
;MFTMFHPELALMGSCVLAVQTKGEDVYIMNVRDSQAVLGKKSEIKDLQRISEDGEGFRASSTLDAIQLTLDHSTGVEEEVRRIKREHPEDACAVMNDRVKGSLKVTRAFGAGFLKQVFILIFCMIPRTLISSY
;
A
#
# COMPACT_ATOMS: atom_id res chain seq x y z
N MET A 1 -0.33 -1.41 25.21
CA MET A 1 -1.23 -2.08 26.17
C MET A 1 -2.45 -2.66 25.43
N PHE A 2 -2.24 -3.53 24.44
CA PHE A 2 -3.35 -4.15 23.67
C PHE A 2 -3.23 -5.69 23.53
N THR A 3 -2.19 -6.31 24.12
CA THR A 3 -1.83 -7.71 23.82
C THR A 3 -1.76 -8.65 25.02
N MET A 4 -1.95 -8.18 26.26
CA MET A 4 -1.76 -9.02 27.46
C MET A 4 -2.95 -9.94 27.76
N PHE A 5 -4.16 -9.62 27.28
CA PHE A 5 -5.38 -10.39 27.60
C PHE A 5 -5.90 -11.26 26.44
N HIS A 6 -5.48 -11.03 25.20
CA HIS A 6 -5.95 -11.74 24.00
C HIS A 6 -4.78 -12.02 23.03
N PRO A 7 -3.98 -13.09 23.26
CA PRO A 7 -2.82 -13.43 22.42
C PRO A 7 -3.18 -13.69 20.95
N GLU A 8 -4.41 -14.13 20.67
CA GLU A 8 -4.96 -14.32 19.33
C GLU A 8 -4.93 -13.04 18.50
N LEU A 9 -5.16 -11.87 19.11
CA LEU A 9 -5.13 -10.59 18.42
C LEU A 9 -3.70 -10.18 18.00
N ALA A 10 -2.68 -10.66 18.73
CA ALA A 10 -1.29 -10.47 18.34
C ALA A 10 -0.90 -11.38 17.15
N LEU A 11 -1.56 -12.54 17.01
CA LEU A 11 -1.32 -13.49 15.92
C LEU A 11 -2.06 -13.11 14.64
N MET A 12 -3.26 -12.53 14.75
CA MET A 12 -4.01 -12.04 13.60
C MET A 12 -3.26 -10.90 12.91
N GLY A 13 -3.34 -10.87 11.58
CA GLY A 13 -2.77 -9.80 10.76
C GLY A 13 -3.87 -8.96 10.12
N SER A 14 -3.65 -7.66 9.97
CA SER A 14 -4.59 -6.76 9.27
C SER A 14 -3.90 -5.90 8.21
N CYS A 15 -4.61 -5.67 7.11
CA CYS A 15 -4.33 -4.59 6.16
C CYS A 15 -4.86 -3.28 6.72
N VAL A 16 -4.13 -2.20 6.55
CA VAL A 16 -4.63 -0.87 6.94
C VAL A 16 -4.39 0.08 5.80
N LEU A 17 -5.47 0.69 5.31
CA LEU A 17 -5.44 1.83 4.42
C LEU A 17 -6.13 2.98 5.14
N ALA A 18 -5.39 4.07 5.37
CA ALA A 18 -5.92 5.28 5.95
C ALA A 18 -5.82 6.41 4.92
N VAL A 19 -6.92 7.14 4.74
CA VAL A 19 -6.99 8.31 3.87
C VAL A 19 -7.42 9.50 4.73
N GLN A 20 -6.68 10.60 4.65
CA GLN A 20 -7.00 11.84 5.32
C GLN A 20 -6.95 12.99 4.32
N THR A 21 -8.00 13.79 4.29
CA THR A 21 -8.04 15.00 3.46
C THR A 21 -7.83 16.23 4.34
N LYS A 22 -7.09 17.22 3.83
CA LYS A 22 -6.89 18.52 4.47
C LYS A 22 -6.96 19.60 3.40
N GLY A 23 -8.09 20.29 3.33
CA GLY A 23 -8.34 21.23 2.23
C GLY A 23 -8.33 20.48 0.90
N GLU A 24 -7.41 20.84 0.02
CA GLU A 24 -7.22 20.23 -1.29
C GLU A 24 -6.20 19.07 -1.29
N ASP A 25 -5.47 18.89 -0.19
CA ASP A 25 -4.46 17.83 -0.06
C ASP A 25 -5.09 16.51 0.40
N VAL A 26 -4.64 15.40 -0.20
CA VAL A 26 -5.06 14.03 0.16
C VAL A 26 -3.83 13.24 0.60
N TYR A 27 -3.84 12.78 1.85
CA TYR A 27 -2.80 11.94 2.44
C TYR A 27 -3.28 10.50 2.51
N ILE A 28 -2.42 9.57 2.08
CA ILE A 28 -2.72 8.15 2.07
C ILE A 28 -1.60 7.41 2.79
N MET A 29 -1.97 6.61 3.79
CA MET A 29 -1.09 5.65 4.45
C MET A 29 -1.58 4.25 4.13
N ASN A 30 -0.77 3.51 3.37
CA ASN A 30 -1.02 2.11 3.06
C ASN A 30 -0.05 1.21 3.82
N VAL A 31 -0.60 0.24 4.54
CA VAL A 31 0.11 -0.88 5.12
C VAL A 31 -0.56 -2.14 4.57
N ARG A 32 0.07 -2.73 3.53
CA ARG A 32 -0.23 -4.00 2.83
C ARG A 32 -0.71 -3.81 1.37
N ASP A 33 -1.67 -4.63 0.93
CA ASP A 33 -2.17 -4.84 -0.44
C ASP A 33 -3.47 -4.09 -0.71
N SER A 34 -3.92 -3.27 0.25
CA SER A 34 -5.05 -2.37 0.02
C SER A 34 -4.64 -1.29 -0.97
N GLN A 35 -5.53 -1.01 -1.92
CA GLN A 35 -5.26 -0.07 -2.99
C GLN A 35 -6.19 1.14 -2.91
N ALA A 36 -5.62 2.33 -3.07
CA ALA A 36 -6.38 3.55 -3.28
C ALA A 36 -6.22 4.00 -4.73
N VAL A 37 -7.35 4.27 -5.38
CA VAL A 37 -7.41 4.73 -6.78
C VAL A 37 -8.22 6.01 -6.83
N LEU A 38 -7.66 7.05 -7.44
CA LEU A 38 -8.31 8.33 -7.67
C LEU A 38 -8.96 8.34 -9.05
N GLY A 39 -10.28 8.51 -9.07
CA GLY A 39 -11.02 8.78 -10.30
C GLY A 39 -10.94 10.25 -10.65
N LYS A 40 -10.27 10.59 -11.76
CA LYS A 40 -10.23 11.94 -12.30
C LYS A 40 -11.09 12.02 -13.56
N LYS A 41 -12.09 12.89 -13.55
CA LYS A 41 -12.85 13.20 -14.76
C LYS A 41 -12.04 14.15 -15.63
N SER A 42 -11.72 13.72 -16.84
CA SER A 42 -11.11 14.60 -17.83
C SER A 42 -12.20 15.48 -18.43
N GLU A 43 -12.12 16.78 -18.22
CA GLU A 43 -12.89 17.74 -18.99
C GLU A 43 -12.21 17.87 -20.36
N ILE A 44 -12.67 17.09 -21.35
CA ILE A 44 -12.32 17.35 -22.75
C ILE A 44 -12.95 18.71 -23.09
N LYS A 45 -12.13 19.78 -23.09
CA LYS A 45 -12.57 21.14 -23.44
C LYS A 45 -12.69 21.38 -24.95
N ASP A 46 -12.32 20.41 -25.79
CA ASP A 46 -12.25 20.63 -27.22
C ASP A 46 -13.10 19.62 -27.99
N LEU A 47 -14.38 19.93 -28.12
CA LEU A 47 -15.16 19.69 -29.35
C LEU A 47 -16.22 20.81 -29.48
N GLN A 48 -15.79 22.06 -29.33
CA GLN A 48 -16.43 23.13 -30.10
C GLN A 48 -15.80 23.12 -31.48
N ARG A 49 -16.66 23.07 -32.51
CA ARG A 49 -16.39 22.99 -33.95
C ARG A 49 -16.30 21.57 -34.48
N ILE A 50 -17.45 20.99 -34.83
CA ILE A 50 -17.87 20.88 -36.24
C ILE A 50 -19.38 20.53 -36.30
N SER A 51 -20.06 21.25 -37.20
CA SER A 51 -21.38 21.05 -37.81
C SER A 51 -22.66 21.08 -36.96
N GLU A 52 -23.43 22.14 -37.19
CA GLU A 52 -24.89 22.12 -37.24
C GLU A 52 -25.32 20.96 -38.17
N ASP A 53 -25.76 19.84 -37.60
CA ASP A 53 -26.78 18.94 -38.13
C ASP A 53 -26.93 17.77 -37.14
N GLY A 54 -28.15 17.58 -36.64
CA GLY A 54 -28.42 16.84 -35.42
C GLY A 54 -28.18 15.34 -35.52
N GLU A 55 -27.30 14.82 -34.66
CA GLU A 55 -27.53 13.64 -33.81
C GLU A 55 -26.66 13.81 -32.54
N GLY A 56 -27.29 13.67 -31.36
CA GLY A 56 -26.66 13.99 -30.07
C GLY A 56 -25.47 13.09 -29.74
N PHE A 57 -24.25 13.56 -30.06
CA PHE A 57 -23.01 12.94 -29.63
C PHE A 57 -22.90 13.10 -28.11
N ARG A 58 -23.25 12.05 -27.36
CA ARG A 58 -23.01 11.98 -25.91
C ARG A 58 -21.51 12.20 -25.70
N ALA A 59 -21.14 13.37 -25.19
CA ALA A 59 -19.78 13.64 -24.74
C ALA A 59 -19.43 12.60 -23.67
N SER A 60 -18.73 11.55 -24.10
CA SER A 60 -18.25 10.49 -23.22
C SER A 60 -17.11 11.09 -22.43
N SER A 61 -17.42 11.68 -21.29
CA SER A 61 -16.40 12.20 -20.38
C SER A 61 -15.51 11.03 -19.96
N THR A 62 -14.24 11.04 -20.39
CA THR A 62 -13.25 10.03 -20.03
C THR A 62 -12.92 10.16 -18.54
N LEU A 63 -12.96 9.02 -17.84
CA LEU A 63 -12.56 8.90 -16.44
C LEU A 63 -11.18 8.24 -16.41
N ASP A 64 -10.20 8.96 -15.87
CA ASP A 64 -8.87 8.42 -15.62
C ASP A 64 -8.83 7.83 -14.22
N ALA A 65 -8.24 6.64 -14.09
CA ALA A 65 -8.01 5.97 -12.82
C ALA A 65 -6.52 6.06 -12.46
N ILE A 66 -6.19 6.81 -11.42
CA ILE A 66 -4.80 7.02 -10.97
C ILE A 66 -4.60 6.27 -9.65
N GLN A 67 -3.77 5.23 -9.67
CA GLN A 67 -3.40 4.50 -8.45
C GLN A 67 -2.49 5.36 -7.57
N LEU A 68 -2.87 5.54 -6.31
CA LEU A 68 -2.14 6.39 -5.35
C LEU A 68 -1.29 5.59 -4.36
N THR A 69 -1.47 4.27 -4.29
CA THR A 69 -0.77 3.38 -3.36
C THR A 69 0.16 2.43 -4.08
N LEU A 70 1.34 2.21 -3.51
CA LEU A 70 2.25 1.16 -3.94
C LEU A 70 1.90 -0.16 -3.24
N ASP A 71 2.04 -1.27 -3.98
CA ASP A 71 1.84 -2.60 -3.42
C ASP A 71 3.01 -2.99 -2.50
N HIS A 72 2.70 -3.64 -1.37
CA HIS A 72 3.70 -4.12 -0.42
C HIS A 72 3.63 -5.64 -0.35
N SER A 73 4.16 -6.28 -1.41
CA SER A 73 4.15 -7.73 -1.59
C SER A 73 5.51 -8.25 -2.01
N THR A 74 5.70 -9.57 -1.90
CA THR A 74 6.88 -10.29 -2.41
C THR A 74 6.97 -10.30 -3.94
N GLY A 75 5.91 -9.88 -4.65
CA GLY A 75 5.98 -9.59 -6.08
C GLY A 75 6.73 -8.31 -6.42
N VAL A 76 6.95 -7.42 -5.43
CA VAL A 76 7.73 -6.19 -5.58
C VAL A 76 9.18 -6.47 -5.17
N GLU A 77 10.08 -6.39 -6.14
CA GLU A 77 11.47 -6.80 -5.96
C GLU A 77 12.21 -5.92 -4.93
N GLU A 78 11.86 -4.64 -4.85
CA GLU A 78 12.38 -3.70 -3.86
C GLU A 78 12.07 -4.14 -2.43
N GLU A 79 10.86 -4.67 -2.18
CA GLU A 79 10.47 -5.17 -0.86
C GLU A 79 11.21 -6.46 -0.50
N VAL A 80 11.36 -7.39 -1.46
CA VAL A 80 12.14 -8.62 -1.25
C VAL A 80 13.60 -8.29 -0.93
N ARG A 81 14.21 -7.37 -1.69
CA ARG A 81 15.58 -6.91 -1.43
C ARG A 81 15.69 -6.22 -0.08
N ARG A 82 14.73 -5.37 0.29
CA ARG A 82 14.68 -4.70 1.59
C ARG A 82 14.67 -5.72 2.74
N ILE A 83 13.77 -6.70 2.69
CA ILE A 83 13.65 -7.75 3.72
C ILE A 83 14.97 -8.50 3.88
N LYS A 84 15.58 -8.94 2.76
CA LYS A 84 16.87 -9.66 2.77
C LYS A 84 18.01 -8.81 3.33
N ARG A 85 18.06 -7.51 3.03
CA ARG A 85 19.07 -6.59 3.60
C ARG A 85 18.87 -6.33 5.10
N GLU A 86 17.62 -6.28 5.56
CA GLU A 86 17.31 -6.10 6.98
C GLU A 86 17.59 -7.36 7.81
N HIS A 87 17.60 -8.54 7.17
CA HIS A 87 17.80 -9.84 7.81
C HIS A 87 18.89 -10.67 7.07
N PRO A 88 20.15 -10.20 7.04
CA PRO A 88 21.23 -10.87 6.30
C PRO A 88 21.52 -12.29 6.81
N GLU A 89 21.31 -12.53 8.10
CA GLU A 89 21.55 -13.83 8.75
C GLU A 89 20.40 -14.83 8.53
N ASP A 90 19.26 -14.37 8.03
CA ASP A 90 18.07 -15.19 7.84
C ASP A 90 17.89 -15.51 6.35
N ALA A 91 18.61 -16.53 5.87
CA ALA A 91 18.51 -17.01 4.49
C ALA A 91 17.07 -17.40 4.09
N CYS A 92 16.22 -17.71 5.07
CA CYS A 92 14.82 -18.10 4.91
C CYS A 92 13.84 -16.93 5.08
N ALA A 93 14.30 -15.67 5.15
CA ALA A 93 13.44 -14.50 5.33
C ALA A 93 12.35 -14.40 4.23
N VAL A 94 12.68 -14.80 3.00
CA VAL A 94 11.72 -14.96 1.89
C VAL A 94 11.94 -16.33 1.24
N MET A 95 10.91 -17.18 1.27
CA MET A 95 10.91 -18.53 0.69
C MET A 95 9.64 -18.75 -0.12
N ASN A 96 9.73 -19.40 -1.28
CA ASN A 96 8.58 -19.70 -2.15
C ASN A 96 7.71 -18.46 -2.44
N ASP A 97 8.36 -17.33 -2.75
CA ASP A 97 7.72 -16.03 -2.96
C ASP A 97 6.84 -15.56 -1.80
N ARG A 98 7.16 -15.96 -0.57
CA ARG A 98 6.46 -15.59 0.66
C ARG A 98 7.44 -15.26 1.78
N VAL A 99 7.11 -14.26 2.59
CA VAL A 99 7.82 -13.94 3.84
C VAL A 99 7.72 -15.14 4.78
N LYS A 100 8.87 -15.69 5.17
CA LYS A 100 8.99 -16.94 5.95
C LYS A 100 8.12 -18.09 5.41
N GLY A 101 7.90 -18.15 4.09
CA GLY A 101 7.05 -19.15 3.45
C GLY A 101 5.55 -19.00 3.70
N SER A 102 5.12 -18.01 4.49
CA SER A 102 3.73 -17.90 4.96
C SER A 102 2.96 -16.80 4.23
N LEU A 103 3.47 -15.56 4.22
CA LEU A 103 2.72 -14.39 3.74
C LEU A 103 3.28 -13.85 2.42
N LYS A 104 2.43 -13.57 1.44
CA LYS A 104 2.84 -12.81 0.24
C LYS A 104 3.04 -11.32 0.52
N VAL A 105 2.49 -10.82 1.62
CA VAL A 105 2.54 -9.41 1.97
C VAL A 105 3.73 -9.13 2.87
N THR A 106 4.39 -8.00 2.64
CA THR A 106 5.68 -7.66 3.25
C THR A 106 5.55 -6.69 4.42
N ARG A 107 4.37 -6.09 4.59
CA ARG A 107 4.01 -5.21 5.71
C ARG A 107 2.59 -5.54 6.17
N ALA A 108 2.39 -5.61 7.47
CA ALA A 108 1.08 -5.84 8.08
C ALA A 108 1.12 -5.41 9.55
N PHE A 109 -0.02 -5.02 10.11
CA PHE A 109 -0.20 -4.97 11.56
C PHE A 109 -0.44 -6.38 12.09
N GLY A 110 -0.02 -6.65 13.33
CA GLY A 110 -0.13 -7.99 13.92
C GLY A 110 0.85 -8.99 13.29
N ALA A 111 0.42 -10.24 13.06
CA ALA A 111 1.27 -11.35 12.60
C ALA A 111 2.49 -11.56 13.52
N GLY A 112 2.24 -11.59 14.84
CA GLY A 112 3.26 -11.68 15.88
C GLY A 112 4.18 -12.89 15.75
N PHE A 113 3.72 -13.98 15.12
CA PHE A 113 4.56 -15.16 14.81
C PHE A 113 5.74 -14.85 13.88
N LEU A 114 5.73 -13.71 13.17
CA LEU A 114 6.80 -13.25 12.28
C LEU A 114 7.62 -12.09 12.87
N LYS A 115 7.30 -11.61 14.08
CA LYS A 115 7.88 -10.38 14.64
C LYS A 115 8.50 -10.63 16.00
N GLN A 116 9.81 -10.38 16.12
CA GLN A 116 10.46 -10.27 17.43
C GLN A 116 10.28 -8.86 18.02
N VAL A 117 10.12 -8.77 19.35
CA VAL A 117 9.71 -7.55 20.06
C VAL A 117 10.64 -6.34 19.80
N PHE A 118 11.93 -6.57 19.52
CA PHE A 118 12.91 -5.51 19.22
C PHE A 118 12.94 -5.04 17.76
N ILE A 119 12.41 -5.83 16.81
CA ILE A 119 12.43 -5.53 15.36
C ILE A 119 11.12 -4.85 14.90
N LEU A 120 10.11 -4.82 15.79
CA LEU A 120 8.76 -4.30 15.53
C LEU A 120 8.71 -2.87 14.95
N ILE A 121 9.64 -2.01 15.35
CA ILE A 121 9.67 -0.60 14.94
C ILE A 121 10.28 -0.45 13.53
N PHE A 122 11.27 -1.26 13.17
CA PHE A 122 12.02 -1.11 11.91
C PHE A 122 11.29 -1.65 10.68
N CYS A 123 10.42 -2.65 10.82
CA CYS A 123 9.74 -3.27 9.67
C CYS A 123 8.52 -2.46 9.17
N MET A 124 7.95 -1.58 10.00
CA MET A 124 6.81 -0.74 9.62
C MET A 124 7.17 0.74 9.38
N ILE A 125 8.30 1.21 9.90
CA ILE A 125 8.76 2.58 9.68
C ILE A 125 9.86 2.52 8.61
N PRO A 126 9.68 3.14 7.43
CA PRO A 126 10.77 3.25 6.47
C PRO A 126 11.96 3.95 7.17
N ARG A 127 13.18 3.39 7.07
CA ARG A 127 14.39 3.91 7.73
C ARG A 127 14.62 5.42 7.53
N THR A 128 14.03 6.03 6.49
CA THR A 128 14.02 7.48 6.27
C THR A 128 13.43 8.29 7.42
N LEU A 129 12.51 7.76 8.23
CA LEU A 129 11.94 8.45 9.39
C LEU A 129 12.78 8.33 10.67
N ILE A 130 13.71 7.37 10.74
CA ILE A 130 14.54 7.11 11.94
C ILE A 130 15.90 7.84 11.86
N SER A 131 16.27 8.36 10.69
CA SER A 131 17.52 9.12 10.49
C SER A 131 17.42 10.62 10.83
N SER A 132 16.31 11.08 11.43
CA SER A 132 16.11 12.48 11.80
C SER A 132 15.69 12.61 13.26
N TYR A 133 16.52 12.12 14.18
CA TYR A 133 16.62 12.58 15.57
C TYR A 133 18.03 12.32 16.09
#